data_AF-A0A9J5ZWQ5-F1
#
_entry.id   AF-A0A9J5ZWQ5-F1
#
_cell.length_a   1.000
_cell.length_b   1.000
_cell.length_c   1.000
_cell.angle_alpha   90.00
_cell.angle_beta   90.00
_cell.angle_gamma   90.00
#
_symmetry.space_group_name_H-M   'P 1'
#
loop_
_entity.id
_entity.type
_entity.pdbx_description
1 polymer ?
#
loop_
_entity_poly.entity_id
_entity_poly.type
_entity_poly.pdbx_seq_one_letter_code
_entity_poly.pdbx_strand_id
1 'polypeptide(L)'
;MDSSTPNCHGLSTFHISFFYFIVIASTLLCSSSATRDLTKKSEFNTSDFIKTSCSTTLYPKLCIETLSPYSDSIQTNPMELANSALTVSLKGAKSTTNKIAKMSKEESLGPAEAHALTDCVENMEDSVDELQKSLLEMKNLNGSDFEEKMGNVMTWVSAALTDEDTCMDGFQENSAMNAKVKATIRNYIVNVAHCKSLILLQLFSIVLFFSQTHLLVTAAKDSGQANTNFVKTKCKITTYPSLCLKTLIPYASSVKANSTKLCKEALNVATKGARDASTIVLNLKNQKGITRYEAAAIKDCIEDVKDAVYEMKRAVDAIGHLGDKDKVFQLANAKTYASAAITDADSCTGGLTDQGKVNPKVMDAINRILFITQTATAAKESSRPAYTNFIKTKCNITTNSSLCVKTLMPYASTVKTNPIILCKEALKVAIKGARSASLIFWNLKKQEGISQYEAGAIRDCVEAVKTAVHELKQTVNTIGHLSGAEDKESQLHNAISYSSSALTNAETCIDGFSESEEKVNPDVKKVIDKSITVIKTLASNALSLISDL
;
A
#
# COMPACT_ATOMS: atom_id res chain seq x y z
N MET A 1 -33.96 -34.07 -4.44
CA MET A 1 -34.52 -32.70 -4.52
C MET A 1 -33.36 -31.78 -4.88
N ASP A 2 -33.14 -31.62 -6.18
CA ASP A 2 -32.13 -30.72 -6.74
C ASP A 2 -32.57 -29.27 -6.53
N SER A 3 -31.84 -28.52 -5.70
CA SER A 3 -31.96 -27.07 -5.62
C SER A 3 -30.92 -26.43 -6.54
N SER A 4 -31.40 -26.05 -7.72
CA SER A 4 -30.68 -25.27 -8.73
C SER A 4 -30.02 -24.05 -8.08
N THR A 5 -28.70 -24.06 -8.01
CA THR A 5 -27.89 -22.95 -7.51
C THR A 5 -27.65 -21.96 -8.64
N PRO A 6 -27.81 -20.63 -8.46
CA PRO A 6 -27.59 -19.68 -9.53
C PRO A 6 -26.10 -19.65 -9.92
N ASN A 7 -25.79 -20.04 -11.16
CA ASN A 7 -24.45 -19.91 -11.74
C ASN A 7 -24.31 -18.54 -12.40
N CYS A 8 -23.21 -17.86 -12.09
CA CYS A 8 -22.86 -16.57 -12.67
C CYS A 8 -22.40 -16.79 -14.12
N HIS A 9 -23.12 -16.26 -15.11
CA HIS A 9 -22.71 -16.28 -16.52
C HIS A 9 -22.82 -14.84 -17.09
N GLY A 10 -21.72 -14.27 -17.59
CA GLY A 10 -21.74 -12.94 -18.24
C GLY A 10 -20.39 -12.43 -18.75
N LEU A 11 -20.40 -11.81 -19.94
CA LEU A 11 -19.26 -11.47 -20.81
C LEU A 11 -18.35 -10.29 -20.39
N SER A 12 -17.09 -10.42 -20.80
CA SER A 12 -16.00 -9.47 -21.18
C SER A 12 -15.61 -8.28 -20.28
N THR A 13 -14.33 -8.30 -19.94
CA THR A 13 -13.52 -7.40 -19.12
C THR A 13 -12.92 -6.23 -19.91
N PHE A 14 -13.14 -5.00 -19.46
CA PHE A 14 -12.22 -3.83 -19.47
C PHE A 14 -12.94 -2.73 -18.66
N HIS A 15 -12.26 -1.80 -17.97
CA HIS A 15 -12.79 -0.59 -17.26
C HIS A 15 -12.76 -0.51 -15.72
N ILE A 16 -12.07 -1.40 -14.98
CA ILE A 16 -12.00 -1.34 -13.51
C ILE A 16 -11.33 -0.05 -12.97
N SER A 17 -10.31 0.49 -13.66
CA SER A 17 -9.61 1.71 -13.19
C SER A 17 -10.35 3.03 -13.45
N PHE A 18 -11.27 3.06 -14.42
CA PHE A 18 -11.98 4.29 -14.82
C PHE A 18 -13.18 4.59 -13.90
N PHE A 19 -13.82 3.55 -13.36
CA PHE A 19 -14.99 3.69 -12.48
C PHE A 19 -14.66 4.00 -11.01
N TYR A 20 -13.45 3.67 -10.54
CA TYR A 20 -12.96 4.07 -9.22
C TYR A 20 -12.98 5.60 -9.03
N PHE A 21 -12.80 6.34 -10.14
CA PHE A 21 -12.87 7.80 -10.18
C PHE A 21 -14.30 8.34 -10.18
N ILE A 22 -15.24 7.63 -10.82
CA ILE A 22 -16.65 8.06 -10.95
C ILE A 22 -17.42 7.88 -9.63
N VAL A 23 -17.15 6.81 -8.87
CA VAL A 23 -17.83 6.55 -7.57
C VAL A 23 -17.40 7.57 -6.49
N ILE A 24 -16.13 7.99 -6.49
CA ILE A 24 -15.64 9.07 -5.61
C ILE A 24 -16.27 10.42 -6.01
N ALA A 25 -16.48 10.67 -7.31
CA ALA A 25 -17.11 11.90 -7.78
C ALA A 25 -18.62 11.97 -7.43
N SER A 26 -19.37 10.88 -7.58
CA SER A 26 -20.81 10.83 -7.28
C SER A 26 -21.14 10.94 -5.79
N THR A 27 -20.25 10.47 -4.90
CA THR A 27 -20.41 10.59 -3.44
C THR A 27 -20.09 11.99 -2.92
N LEU A 28 -19.18 12.72 -3.58
CA LEU A 28 -18.91 14.13 -3.29
C LEU A 28 -20.07 15.06 -3.72
N LEU A 29 -20.79 14.72 -4.80
CA LEU A 29 -21.90 15.52 -5.31
C LEU A 29 -23.20 15.40 -4.49
N CYS A 30 -23.41 14.29 -3.77
CA CYS A 30 -24.58 14.09 -2.90
C CYS A 30 -24.54 14.87 -1.57
N SER A 31 -23.47 15.63 -1.29
CA SER A 31 -23.38 16.45 -0.07
C SER A 31 -24.25 17.73 -0.10
N SER A 32 -25.01 17.96 -1.17
CA SER A 32 -25.68 19.25 -1.41
C SER A 32 -27.20 19.24 -1.30
N SER A 33 -27.86 18.14 -0.92
CA SER A 33 -29.34 18.13 -0.81
C SER A 33 -29.86 17.08 0.16
N ALA A 34 -29.87 17.39 1.46
CA ALA A 34 -30.69 16.67 2.43
C ALA A 34 -31.07 17.55 3.63
N THR A 35 -32.01 18.46 3.42
CA THR A 35 -32.98 18.82 4.47
C THR A 35 -34.36 18.46 3.96
N ARG A 36 -34.82 17.24 4.20
CA ARG A 36 -36.24 16.90 4.15
C ARG A 36 -36.62 16.01 5.33
N ASP A 37 -37.71 16.45 5.92
CA ASP A 37 -38.50 16.02 7.06
C ASP A 37 -38.57 14.49 7.31
N LEU A 38 -38.29 14.09 8.56
CA LEU A 38 -38.35 12.72 9.06
C LEU A 38 -39.71 12.45 9.73
N THR A 39 -40.78 12.30 8.95
CA THR A 39 -42.03 11.68 9.42
C THR A 39 -42.74 10.88 8.32
N LYS A 40 -42.16 9.74 7.92
CA LYS A 40 -42.93 8.65 7.29
C LYS A 40 -42.25 7.30 7.50
N LYS A 41 -42.88 6.42 8.29
CA LYS A 41 -42.47 5.02 8.45
C LYS A 41 -42.86 4.27 7.17
N SER A 42 -41.93 4.20 6.22
CA SER A 42 -42.02 3.31 5.06
C SER A 42 -41.59 1.91 5.50
N GLU A 43 -42.35 0.87 5.21
CA GLU A 43 -41.81 -0.49 5.16
C GLU A 43 -40.65 -0.48 4.18
N PHE A 44 -39.42 -0.72 4.65
CA PHE A 44 -38.25 -0.84 3.78
C PHE A 44 -38.21 -2.26 3.24
N ASN A 45 -38.40 -2.41 1.93
CA ASN A 45 -38.39 -3.70 1.25
C ASN A 45 -36.94 -4.19 1.04
N THR A 46 -36.60 -5.39 1.53
CA THR A 46 -35.28 -6.03 1.32
C THR A 46 -34.88 -6.12 -0.15
N SER A 47 -35.84 -6.36 -1.05
CA SER A 47 -35.58 -6.40 -2.49
C SER A 47 -35.04 -5.06 -2.99
N ASP A 48 -35.56 -3.95 -2.46
CA ASP A 48 -35.11 -2.61 -2.84
C ASP A 48 -33.75 -2.28 -2.21
N PHE A 49 -33.47 -2.78 -1.00
CA PHE A 49 -32.15 -2.69 -0.38
C PHE A 49 -31.07 -3.41 -1.21
N ILE A 50 -31.33 -4.64 -1.66
CA ILE A 50 -30.40 -5.40 -2.52
C ILE A 50 -30.22 -4.69 -3.86
N LYS A 51 -31.29 -4.27 -4.53
CA LYS A 51 -31.21 -3.53 -5.81
C LYS A 51 -30.38 -2.26 -5.67
N THR A 52 -30.61 -1.50 -4.60
CA THR A 52 -29.89 -0.25 -4.32
C THR A 52 -28.41 -0.54 -4.08
N SER A 53 -28.10 -1.53 -3.24
CA SER A 53 -26.72 -1.93 -2.93
C SER A 53 -25.99 -2.44 -4.17
N CYS A 54 -26.69 -3.11 -5.07
CA CYS A 54 -26.15 -3.63 -6.32
C CYS A 54 -26.00 -2.57 -7.42
N SER A 55 -26.76 -1.47 -7.37
CA SER A 55 -26.80 -0.45 -8.43
C SER A 55 -25.46 0.25 -8.67
N THR A 56 -24.60 0.29 -7.66
CA THR A 56 -23.28 0.93 -7.68
C THR A 56 -22.15 -0.02 -8.09
N THR A 57 -22.48 -1.27 -8.39
CA THR A 57 -21.51 -2.32 -8.72
C THR A 57 -21.19 -2.33 -10.22
N LEU A 58 -20.05 -2.90 -10.61
CA LEU A 58 -19.69 -3.07 -12.01
C LEU A 58 -20.64 -4.04 -12.75
N TYR A 59 -21.31 -4.92 -12.01
CA TYR A 59 -22.22 -5.92 -12.54
C TYR A 59 -23.56 -5.93 -11.76
N PRO A 60 -24.40 -4.88 -11.87
CA PRO A 60 -25.61 -4.73 -11.06
C PRO A 60 -26.60 -5.88 -11.24
N LYS A 61 -26.79 -6.34 -12.47
CA LYS A 61 -27.67 -7.46 -12.79
C LYS A 61 -27.19 -8.75 -12.12
N LEU A 62 -25.90 -9.05 -12.26
CA LEU A 62 -25.29 -10.22 -11.63
C LEU A 62 -25.41 -10.15 -10.11
N CYS A 63 -25.10 -9.01 -9.51
CA CYS A 63 -25.24 -8.78 -8.07
C CYS A 63 -26.66 -9.08 -7.58
N ILE A 64 -27.68 -8.56 -8.26
CA ILE A 64 -29.08 -8.78 -7.89
C ILE A 64 -29.43 -10.26 -8.01
N GLU A 65 -29.11 -10.90 -9.13
CA GLU A 65 -29.40 -12.32 -9.37
C GLU A 65 -28.71 -13.23 -8.34
N THR A 66 -27.47 -12.90 -7.98
CA THR A 66 -26.66 -13.65 -7.01
C THR A 66 -27.18 -13.49 -5.58
N LEU A 67 -27.61 -12.29 -5.17
CA LEU A 67 -27.94 -11.99 -3.76
C LEU A 67 -29.44 -12.05 -3.45
N SER A 68 -30.33 -11.91 -4.43
CA SER A 68 -31.78 -11.99 -4.22
C SER A 68 -32.24 -13.29 -3.54
N PRO A 69 -31.67 -14.48 -3.83
CA PRO A 69 -32.03 -15.73 -3.13
C PRO A 69 -31.70 -15.72 -1.62
N TYR A 70 -30.88 -14.78 -1.17
CA TYR A 70 -30.46 -14.64 0.22
C TYR A 70 -31.21 -13.51 0.94
N SER A 71 -32.31 -12.99 0.35
CA SER A 71 -33.09 -11.87 0.90
C SER A 71 -33.46 -12.05 2.36
N ASP A 72 -33.86 -13.26 2.77
CA ASP A 72 -34.35 -13.51 4.13
C ASP A 72 -33.22 -13.45 5.17
N SER A 73 -32.01 -13.82 4.77
CA SER A 73 -30.80 -13.70 5.59
C SER A 73 -30.23 -12.29 5.59
N ILE A 74 -30.24 -11.62 4.42
CA ILE A 74 -29.68 -10.28 4.23
C ILE A 74 -30.54 -9.22 4.92
N GLN A 75 -31.87 -9.33 4.81
CA GLN A 75 -32.83 -8.30 5.22
C GLN A 75 -32.38 -6.91 4.70
N THR A 76 -32.28 -5.91 5.58
CA THR A 76 -31.69 -4.61 5.26
C THR A 76 -30.36 -4.40 5.99
N ASN A 77 -29.60 -5.47 6.25
CA ASN A 77 -28.36 -5.43 7.00
C ASN A 77 -27.13 -5.52 6.07
N PRO A 78 -26.31 -4.45 5.96
CA PRO A 78 -25.09 -4.47 5.17
C PRO A 78 -24.09 -5.57 5.55
N MET A 79 -24.00 -5.93 6.83
CA MET A 79 -23.09 -6.99 7.29
C MET A 79 -23.54 -8.36 6.76
N GLU A 80 -24.85 -8.64 6.83
CA GLU A 80 -25.42 -9.87 6.29
C GLU A 80 -25.37 -9.92 4.76
N LEU A 81 -25.45 -8.75 4.10
CA LEU A 81 -25.20 -8.62 2.66
C LEU A 81 -23.76 -9.06 2.30
N ALA A 82 -22.75 -8.57 3.02
CA ALA A 82 -21.36 -8.95 2.79
C ALA A 82 -21.07 -10.41 3.15
N ASN A 83 -21.62 -10.92 4.26
CA ASN A 83 -21.51 -12.33 4.64
C ASN A 83 -22.14 -13.25 3.61
N SER A 84 -23.31 -12.88 3.07
CA SER A 84 -23.97 -13.62 2.01
C SER A 84 -23.12 -13.62 0.72
N ALA A 85 -22.58 -12.46 0.34
CA ALA A 85 -21.70 -12.35 -0.82
C ALA A 85 -20.40 -13.18 -0.69
N LEU A 86 -19.75 -13.14 0.49
CA LEU A 86 -18.58 -13.97 0.83
C LEU A 86 -18.92 -15.46 0.77
N THR A 87 -20.06 -15.86 1.30
CA THR A 87 -20.53 -17.25 1.29
C THR A 87 -20.76 -17.75 -0.13
N VAL A 88 -21.41 -16.95 -0.98
CA VAL A 88 -21.63 -17.31 -2.38
C VAL A 88 -20.32 -17.39 -3.14
N SER A 89 -19.40 -16.46 -2.90
CA SER A 89 -18.08 -16.46 -3.55
C SER A 89 -17.23 -17.65 -3.13
N LEU A 90 -17.27 -18.04 -1.86
CA LEU A 90 -16.60 -19.26 -1.38
C LEU A 90 -17.17 -20.51 -2.06
N LYS A 91 -18.50 -20.60 -2.18
CA LYS A 91 -19.16 -21.71 -2.87
C LYS A 91 -18.79 -21.75 -4.34
N GLY A 92 -18.76 -20.59 -5.00
CA GLY A 92 -18.33 -20.43 -6.40
C GLY A 92 -16.87 -20.85 -6.60
N ALA A 93 -15.97 -20.40 -5.73
CA ALA A 93 -14.56 -20.76 -5.74
C ALA A 93 -14.39 -22.27 -5.59
N LYS A 94 -14.97 -22.90 -4.55
CA LYS A 94 -14.94 -24.36 -4.36
C LYS A 94 -15.48 -25.15 -5.55
N SER A 95 -16.60 -24.72 -6.11
CA SER A 95 -17.20 -25.37 -7.29
C SER A 95 -16.26 -25.29 -8.48
N THR A 96 -15.63 -24.13 -8.71
CA THR A 96 -14.67 -23.91 -9.78
C THR A 96 -13.41 -24.72 -9.57
N THR A 97 -12.80 -24.69 -8.38
CA THR A 97 -11.66 -25.54 -8.02
C THR A 97 -11.93 -27.00 -8.37
N ASN A 98 -13.09 -27.54 -7.98
CA ASN A 98 -13.48 -28.92 -8.29
C ASN A 98 -13.63 -29.19 -9.79
N LYS A 99 -14.19 -28.25 -10.56
CA LYS A 99 -14.33 -28.37 -12.02
C LYS A 99 -12.96 -28.38 -12.71
N ILE A 100 -12.05 -27.50 -12.29
CA ILE A 100 -10.70 -27.39 -12.82
C ILE A 100 -9.88 -28.62 -12.44
N ALA A 101 -10.00 -29.10 -11.20
CA ALA A 101 -9.34 -30.33 -10.73
C ALA A 101 -9.86 -31.60 -11.40
N LYS A 102 -11.12 -31.62 -11.83
CA LYS A 102 -11.64 -32.71 -12.67
C LYS A 102 -11.04 -32.63 -14.07
N MET A 103 -11.00 -31.43 -14.65
CA MET A 103 -10.44 -31.20 -15.98
C MET A 103 -8.95 -31.55 -16.02
N SER A 104 -8.16 -31.19 -15.00
CA SER A 104 -6.71 -31.47 -14.94
C SER A 104 -6.35 -32.97 -15.00
N LYS A 105 -7.32 -33.86 -14.76
CA LYS A 105 -7.18 -35.32 -14.80
C LYS A 105 -7.67 -35.93 -16.12
N GLU A 106 -8.12 -35.14 -17.08
CA GLU A 106 -8.57 -35.65 -18.38
C GLU A 106 -7.37 -36.10 -19.23
N GLU A 107 -7.40 -37.36 -19.66
CA GLU A 107 -6.32 -37.98 -20.46
C GLU A 107 -6.10 -37.32 -21.83
N SER A 108 -7.09 -36.55 -22.31
CA SER A 108 -7.02 -35.83 -23.59
C SER A 108 -6.21 -34.52 -23.53
N LEU A 109 -5.74 -34.11 -22.35
CA LEU A 109 -4.98 -32.88 -22.18
C LEU A 109 -3.53 -33.05 -22.63
N GLY A 110 -3.03 -32.03 -23.32
CA GLY A 110 -1.60 -31.89 -23.49
C GLY A 110 -0.91 -31.66 -22.14
N PRO A 111 0.37 -32.04 -21.99
CA PRO A 111 1.07 -31.86 -20.73
C PRO A 111 1.12 -30.39 -20.23
N ALA A 112 1.02 -29.40 -21.14
CA ALA A 112 1.10 -27.97 -20.79
C ALA A 112 -0.17 -27.52 -20.11
N GLU A 113 -1.28 -27.94 -20.69
CA GLU A 113 -2.61 -27.72 -20.17
C GLU A 113 -2.76 -28.42 -18.82
N ALA A 114 -2.31 -29.67 -18.69
CA ALA A 114 -2.34 -30.39 -17.42
C ALA A 114 -1.57 -29.66 -16.31
N HIS A 115 -0.34 -29.18 -16.60
CA HIS A 115 0.47 -28.43 -15.64
C HIS A 115 -0.17 -27.09 -15.25
N ALA A 116 -0.60 -26.28 -16.23
CA ALA A 116 -1.26 -25.01 -15.97
C ALA A 116 -2.58 -25.17 -15.21
N LEU A 117 -3.30 -26.28 -15.46
CA LEU A 117 -4.50 -26.62 -14.70
C LEU A 117 -4.18 -27.02 -13.27
N THR A 118 -3.11 -27.78 -13.01
CA THR A 118 -2.64 -28.09 -11.64
C THR A 118 -2.30 -26.80 -10.89
N ASP A 119 -1.50 -25.92 -11.49
CA ASP A 119 -1.12 -24.65 -10.88
C ASP A 119 -2.35 -23.75 -10.65
N CYS A 120 -3.32 -23.78 -11.56
CA CYS A 120 -4.60 -23.09 -11.38
C CYS A 120 -5.44 -23.68 -10.24
N VAL A 121 -5.47 -25.01 -10.06
CA VAL A 121 -6.14 -25.64 -8.92
C VAL A 121 -5.53 -25.14 -7.62
N GLU A 122 -4.20 -25.13 -7.51
CA GLU A 122 -3.50 -24.63 -6.32
C GLU A 122 -3.86 -23.17 -6.02
N ASN A 123 -3.87 -22.29 -7.03
CA ASN A 123 -4.28 -20.90 -6.86
C ASN A 123 -5.76 -20.78 -6.41
N MET A 124 -6.64 -21.62 -6.97
CA MET A 124 -8.05 -21.63 -6.59
C MET A 124 -8.29 -22.23 -5.20
N GLU A 125 -7.42 -23.11 -4.71
CA GLU A 125 -7.42 -23.60 -3.32
C GLU A 125 -6.95 -22.51 -2.35
N ASP A 126 -5.87 -21.78 -2.66
CA ASP A 126 -5.45 -20.58 -1.90
C ASP A 126 -6.64 -19.60 -1.76
N SER A 127 -7.27 -19.32 -2.90
CA SER A 127 -8.46 -18.46 -3.01
C SER A 127 -9.63 -18.90 -2.11
N VAL A 128 -9.83 -20.21 -1.97
CA VAL A 128 -10.84 -20.79 -1.09
C VAL A 128 -10.46 -20.56 0.37
N ASP A 129 -9.20 -20.78 0.73
CA ASP A 129 -8.70 -20.58 2.10
C ASP A 129 -8.81 -19.12 2.53
N GLU A 130 -8.47 -18.16 1.66
CA GLU A 130 -8.61 -16.73 1.97
C GLU A 130 -10.05 -16.30 2.16
N LEU A 131 -10.98 -16.82 1.35
CA LEU A 131 -12.41 -16.57 1.54
C LEU A 131 -12.94 -17.21 2.83
N GLN A 132 -12.42 -18.37 3.23
CA GLN A 132 -12.75 -18.99 4.53
C GLN A 132 -12.24 -18.15 5.69
N LYS A 133 -10.99 -17.68 5.63
CA LYS A 133 -10.42 -16.75 6.62
C LYS A 133 -11.26 -15.48 6.72
N SER A 134 -11.65 -14.91 5.57
CA SER A 134 -12.54 -13.75 5.49
C SER A 134 -13.87 -13.98 6.20
N LEU A 135 -14.53 -15.11 5.97
CA LEU A 135 -15.79 -15.46 6.64
C LEU A 135 -15.62 -15.69 8.15
N LEU A 136 -14.52 -16.29 8.59
CA LEU A 136 -14.25 -16.51 10.01
C LEU A 136 -14.03 -15.19 10.75
N GLU A 137 -13.28 -14.28 10.15
CA GLU A 137 -13.00 -12.95 10.73
C GLU A 137 -14.28 -12.08 10.78
N MET A 138 -15.11 -12.16 9.74
CA MET A 138 -16.42 -11.49 9.70
C MET A 138 -17.39 -11.96 10.80
N LYS A 139 -17.27 -13.20 11.31
CA LYS A 139 -18.08 -13.67 12.44
C LYS A 139 -17.70 -13.02 13.77
N ASN A 140 -16.47 -12.54 13.90
CA ASN A 140 -15.91 -11.99 15.13
C ASN A 140 -15.68 -10.47 15.03
N LEU A 141 -16.42 -9.80 14.14
CA LEU A 141 -16.13 -8.43 13.71
C LEU A 141 -16.54 -7.33 14.71
N ASN A 142 -16.58 -7.64 16.01
CA ASN A 142 -17.11 -6.75 17.05
C ASN A 142 -15.96 -6.15 17.88
N GLY A 143 -16.12 -4.93 18.39
CA GLY A 143 -15.21 -4.31 19.37
C GLY A 143 -14.20 -3.32 18.77
N SER A 144 -13.17 -2.96 19.55
CA SER A 144 -12.12 -2.00 19.20
C SER A 144 -11.30 -2.39 17.96
N ASP A 145 -11.31 -3.67 17.61
CA ASP A 145 -10.43 -4.25 16.60
C ASP A 145 -11.13 -4.35 15.24
N PHE A 146 -12.32 -3.73 15.09
CA PHE A 146 -13.11 -3.74 13.86
C PHE A 146 -12.30 -3.32 12.62
N GLU A 147 -11.52 -2.24 12.71
CA GLU A 147 -10.73 -1.74 11.57
C GLU A 147 -9.63 -2.72 11.13
N GLU A 148 -8.96 -3.35 12.11
CA GLU A 148 -7.93 -4.36 11.84
C GLU A 148 -8.55 -5.60 11.20
N LYS A 149 -9.61 -6.14 11.82
CA LYS A 149 -10.34 -7.32 11.33
C LYS A 149 -10.91 -7.09 9.93
N MET A 150 -11.52 -5.94 9.69
CA MET A 150 -12.05 -5.58 8.37
C MET A 150 -10.91 -5.36 7.35
N GLY A 151 -9.77 -4.83 7.78
CA GLY A 151 -8.55 -4.75 6.97
C GLY A 151 -8.02 -6.14 6.57
N ASN A 152 -8.06 -7.11 7.47
CA ASN A 152 -7.73 -8.51 7.18
C ASN A 152 -8.69 -9.11 6.14
N VAL A 153 -10.00 -8.94 6.33
CA VAL A 153 -11.04 -9.39 5.38
C VAL A 153 -10.81 -8.80 3.99
N MET A 154 -10.61 -7.49 3.87
CA MET A 154 -10.32 -6.85 2.58
C MET A 154 -9.04 -7.38 1.93
N THR A 155 -8.02 -7.64 2.73
CA THR A 155 -6.74 -8.16 2.26
C THR A 155 -6.89 -9.56 1.69
N TRP A 156 -7.59 -10.46 2.40
CA TRP A 156 -7.81 -11.82 1.94
C TRP A 156 -8.74 -11.89 0.74
N VAL A 157 -9.81 -11.09 0.68
CA VAL A 157 -10.66 -11.02 -0.53
C VAL A 157 -9.86 -10.51 -1.74
N SER A 158 -8.93 -9.56 -1.53
CA SER A 158 -8.04 -9.07 -2.60
C SER A 158 -7.00 -10.11 -3.01
N ALA A 159 -6.47 -10.88 -2.07
CA ALA A 159 -5.60 -12.02 -2.37
C ALA A 159 -6.34 -13.06 -3.22
N ALA A 160 -7.54 -13.46 -2.79
CA ALA A 160 -8.38 -14.41 -3.51
C ALA A 160 -8.74 -13.99 -4.95
N LEU A 161 -8.78 -12.69 -5.25
CA LEU A 161 -8.90 -12.16 -6.62
C LEU A 161 -7.58 -12.25 -7.40
N THR A 162 -6.47 -11.96 -6.72
CA THR A 162 -5.12 -12.07 -7.30
C THR A 162 -4.78 -13.50 -7.67
N ASP A 163 -5.22 -14.49 -6.88
CA ASP A 163 -5.00 -15.90 -7.19
C ASP A 163 -5.81 -16.37 -8.41
N GLU A 164 -7.01 -15.81 -8.62
CA GLU A 164 -7.78 -16.02 -9.85
C GLU A 164 -7.08 -15.44 -11.08
N ASP A 165 -6.56 -14.22 -10.98
CA ASP A 165 -5.74 -13.62 -12.05
C ASP A 165 -4.48 -14.46 -12.30
N THR A 166 -3.84 -14.93 -11.24
CA THR A 166 -2.62 -15.77 -11.33
C THR A 166 -2.91 -17.14 -11.94
N CYS A 167 -4.06 -17.75 -11.65
CA CYS A 167 -4.53 -18.94 -12.38
C CYS A 167 -4.58 -18.64 -13.89
N MET A 168 -5.09 -17.47 -14.30
CA MET A 168 -5.21 -17.13 -15.71
C MET A 168 -3.88 -16.79 -16.39
N ASP A 169 -2.89 -16.25 -15.66
CA ASP A 169 -1.55 -15.94 -16.18
C ASP A 169 -0.85 -17.20 -16.72
N GLY A 170 -1.03 -18.34 -16.06
CA GLY A 170 -0.47 -19.63 -16.51
C GLY A 170 -0.94 -20.10 -17.89
N PHE A 171 -2.03 -19.52 -18.42
CA PHE A 171 -2.57 -19.82 -19.75
C PHE A 171 -2.27 -18.73 -20.79
N GLN A 172 -1.65 -17.62 -20.42
CA GLN A 172 -1.41 -16.49 -21.33
C GLN A 172 -0.11 -16.61 -22.15
N GLU A 173 0.92 -17.27 -21.60
CA GLU A 173 2.28 -17.23 -22.16
C GLU A 173 2.57 -18.27 -23.28
N ASN A 174 1.64 -19.19 -23.60
CA ASN A 174 1.91 -20.29 -24.52
C ASN A 174 0.91 -20.35 -25.68
N SER A 175 1.36 -20.01 -26.90
CA SER A 175 0.56 -20.06 -28.14
C SER A 175 0.18 -21.47 -28.59
N ALA A 176 0.80 -22.49 -27.99
CA ALA A 176 0.57 -23.91 -28.28
C ALA A 176 -0.60 -24.55 -27.48
N MET A 177 -1.20 -23.83 -26.52
CA MET A 177 -2.27 -24.37 -25.68
C MET A 177 -3.61 -24.44 -26.42
N ASN A 178 -4.38 -25.50 -26.13
CA ASN A 178 -5.72 -25.68 -26.69
C ASN A 178 -6.65 -24.49 -26.34
N ALA A 179 -7.09 -23.77 -27.38
CA ALA A 179 -7.94 -22.59 -27.24
C ALA A 179 -9.27 -22.86 -26.52
N LYS A 180 -9.83 -24.07 -26.67
CA LYS A 180 -11.07 -24.48 -26.00
C LYS A 180 -10.86 -24.67 -24.49
N VAL A 181 -9.74 -25.27 -24.07
CA VAL A 181 -9.38 -25.43 -22.66
C VAL A 181 -9.20 -24.04 -22.03
N LYS A 182 -8.40 -23.18 -22.65
CA LYS A 182 -8.17 -21.80 -22.20
C LYS A 182 -9.46 -20.99 -22.07
N ALA A 183 -10.36 -21.07 -23.06
CA ALA A 183 -11.65 -20.38 -23.02
C ALA A 183 -12.56 -20.92 -21.90
N THR A 184 -12.56 -22.24 -21.68
CA THR A 184 -13.37 -22.87 -20.63
C THR A 184 -12.91 -22.47 -19.24
N ILE A 185 -11.60 -22.49 -18.98
CA ILE A 185 -11.03 -22.06 -17.71
C ILE A 185 -11.25 -20.57 -17.49
N ARG A 186 -11.03 -19.73 -18.50
CA ARG A 186 -11.34 -18.29 -18.41
C ARG A 186 -12.78 -18.06 -18.01
N ASN A 187 -13.72 -18.82 -18.56
CA ASN A 187 -15.13 -18.71 -18.22
C ASN A 187 -15.36 -19.04 -16.73
N TYR A 188 -14.83 -20.18 -16.25
CA TYR A 188 -14.96 -20.54 -14.84
C TYR A 188 -14.37 -19.49 -13.88
N ILE A 189 -13.16 -19.00 -14.17
CA ILE A 189 -12.46 -18.04 -13.31
C ILE A 189 -13.14 -16.67 -13.30
N VAL A 190 -13.46 -16.12 -14.47
CA VAL A 190 -14.12 -14.81 -14.58
C VAL A 190 -15.45 -14.78 -13.84
N ASN A 191 -16.20 -15.88 -13.87
CA ASN A 191 -17.48 -15.98 -13.17
C ASN A 191 -17.33 -15.91 -11.64
N VAL A 192 -16.27 -16.47 -11.07
CA VAL A 192 -16.01 -16.38 -9.62
C VAL A 192 -15.42 -15.02 -9.24
N ALA A 193 -14.53 -14.47 -10.07
CA ALA A 193 -13.91 -13.16 -9.85
C ALA A 193 -14.93 -12.01 -9.80
N HIS A 194 -15.97 -12.06 -10.64
CA HIS A 194 -17.03 -11.05 -10.63
C HIS A 194 -17.77 -10.98 -9.28
N CYS A 195 -18.02 -12.12 -8.62
CA CYS A 195 -18.66 -12.15 -7.30
C CYS A 195 -17.78 -11.53 -6.20
N LYS A 196 -16.45 -11.61 -6.33
CA LYS A 196 -15.50 -11.04 -5.37
C LYS A 196 -15.27 -9.54 -5.54
N SER A 197 -15.27 -9.07 -6.79
CA SER A 197 -15.28 -7.62 -7.07
C SER A 197 -16.53 -6.93 -6.47
N LEU A 198 -17.64 -7.67 -6.43
CA LEU A 198 -18.87 -7.26 -5.76
C LEU A 198 -18.71 -7.20 -4.23
N ILE A 199 -18.08 -8.20 -3.61
CA ILE A 199 -17.80 -8.21 -2.16
C ILE A 199 -16.99 -6.98 -1.76
N LEU A 200 -15.91 -6.67 -2.47
CA LEU A 200 -15.04 -5.53 -2.11
C LEU A 200 -15.83 -4.22 -2.08
N LEU A 201 -16.70 -3.96 -3.06
CA LEU A 201 -17.52 -2.74 -3.07
C LEU A 201 -18.47 -2.65 -1.87
N GLN A 202 -19.05 -3.79 -1.46
CA GLN A 202 -19.93 -3.85 -0.27
C GLN A 202 -19.13 -3.69 1.02
N LEU A 203 -17.97 -4.34 1.16
CA LEU A 203 -17.07 -4.18 2.31
C LEU A 203 -16.58 -2.73 2.44
N PHE A 204 -16.26 -2.06 1.33
CA PHE A 204 -15.95 -0.63 1.31
C PHE A 204 -17.14 0.22 1.78
N SER A 205 -18.36 -0.12 1.36
CA SER A 205 -19.58 0.57 1.81
C SER A 205 -19.87 0.37 3.30
N ILE A 206 -19.59 -0.82 3.84
CA ILE A 206 -19.69 -1.15 5.27
C ILE A 206 -18.65 -0.37 6.08
N VAL A 207 -17.40 -0.33 5.63
CA VAL A 207 -16.35 0.50 6.27
C VAL A 207 -16.79 1.96 6.29
N LEU A 208 -17.36 2.48 5.20
CA LEU A 208 -17.87 3.85 5.14
C LEU A 208 -19.08 4.07 6.07
N PHE A 209 -20.00 3.10 6.18
CA PHE A 209 -21.18 3.19 7.04
C PHE A 209 -20.84 3.09 8.54
N PHE A 210 -19.96 2.18 8.94
CA PHE A 210 -19.46 2.07 10.33
C PHE A 210 -18.57 3.27 10.69
N SER A 211 -17.82 3.82 9.73
CA SER A 211 -17.12 5.10 9.91
C SER A 211 -18.09 6.25 10.16
N GLN A 212 -19.26 6.26 9.52
CA GLN A 212 -20.29 7.30 9.66
C GLN A 212 -21.11 7.20 10.97
N THR A 213 -21.40 5.98 11.47
CA THR A 213 -22.11 5.78 12.75
C THR A 213 -21.21 5.99 13.96
N HIS A 214 -19.93 5.62 13.90
CA HIS A 214 -18.93 6.02 14.89
C HIS A 214 -18.70 7.55 14.90
N LEU A 215 -18.86 8.22 13.75
CA LEU A 215 -18.69 9.68 13.61
C LEU A 215 -19.65 10.48 14.50
N LEU A 216 -20.91 10.07 14.66
CA LEU A 216 -21.90 10.85 15.43
C LEU A 216 -21.67 10.81 16.96
N VAL A 217 -21.09 9.72 17.47
CA VAL A 217 -20.82 9.54 18.91
C VAL A 217 -19.41 10.06 19.29
N THR A 218 -18.44 10.01 18.37
CA THR A 218 -17.04 10.47 18.60
C THR A 218 -16.75 11.90 18.14
N ALA A 219 -17.61 12.54 17.32
CA ALA A 219 -17.38 13.89 16.77
C ALA A 219 -17.12 14.98 17.82
N ALA A 220 -17.60 14.84 19.06
CA ALA A 220 -17.37 15.83 20.10
C ALA A 220 -16.01 15.70 20.82
N LYS A 221 -15.27 14.58 20.67
CA LYS A 221 -14.06 14.30 21.48
C LYS A 221 -12.78 13.91 20.70
N ASP A 222 -12.87 13.21 19.56
CA ASP A 222 -11.68 12.61 18.91
C ASP A 222 -11.05 13.40 17.74
N SER A 223 -11.77 14.32 17.09
CA SER A 223 -11.22 15.09 15.95
C SER A 223 -10.05 16.02 16.34
N GLY A 224 -10.04 16.52 17.58
CA GLY A 224 -8.92 17.28 18.13
C GLY A 224 -7.70 16.41 18.41
N GLN A 225 -7.90 15.17 18.86
CA GLN A 225 -6.83 14.26 19.27
C GLN A 225 -6.12 13.65 18.06
N ALA A 226 -6.84 13.22 17.02
CA ALA A 226 -6.26 12.66 15.79
C ALA A 226 -5.40 13.70 15.04
N ASN A 227 -5.90 14.94 14.96
CA ASN A 227 -5.16 16.06 14.37
C ASN A 227 -3.92 16.43 15.18
N THR A 228 -4.04 16.43 16.51
CA THR A 228 -2.90 16.68 17.41
C THR A 228 -1.86 15.57 17.29
N ASN A 229 -2.28 14.30 17.18
CA ASN A 229 -1.39 13.17 16.98
C ASN A 229 -0.68 13.20 15.62
N PHE A 230 -1.37 13.65 14.57
CA PHE A 230 -0.75 13.87 13.26
C PHE A 230 0.39 14.89 13.35
N VAL A 231 0.16 16.05 13.98
CA VAL A 231 1.19 17.06 14.20
C VAL A 231 2.33 16.49 15.05
N LYS A 232 2.01 15.72 16.11
CA LYS A 232 3.03 15.07 16.96
C LYS A 232 3.96 14.17 16.19
N THR A 233 3.42 13.30 15.34
CA THR A 233 4.19 12.36 14.52
C THR A 233 5.07 13.10 13.50
N LYS A 234 4.54 14.13 12.85
CA LYS A 234 5.29 14.92 11.87
C LYS A 234 6.41 15.75 12.53
N CYS A 235 6.17 16.30 13.71
CA CYS A 235 7.17 17.05 14.46
C CYS A 235 8.27 16.17 15.06
N LYS A 236 7.98 14.90 15.39
CA LYS A 236 8.96 13.96 15.98
C LYS A 236 10.20 13.75 15.10
N ILE A 237 10.04 13.82 13.78
CA ILE A 237 11.12 13.61 12.80
C ILE A 237 11.84 14.90 12.40
N THR A 238 11.51 16.04 13.03
CA THR A 238 12.13 17.33 12.69
C THR A 238 13.40 17.57 13.49
N THR A 239 14.26 18.46 13.01
CA THR A 239 15.46 18.90 13.73
C THR A 239 15.12 19.62 15.05
N TYR A 240 13.94 20.24 15.16
CA TYR A 240 13.46 20.93 16.37
C TYR A 240 12.08 20.44 16.84
N PRO A 241 11.94 19.21 17.38
CA PRO A 241 10.64 18.62 17.70
C PRO A 241 9.83 19.40 18.72
N SER A 242 10.46 19.86 19.81
CA SER A 242 9.79 20.60 20.88
C SER A 242 9.20 21.93 20.37
N LEU A 243 9.97 22.65 19.55
CA LEU A 243 9.52 23.89 18.94
C LEU A 243 8.41 23.65 17.91
N CYS A 244 8.57 22.63 17.06
CA CYS A 244 7.56 22.23 16.08
C CYS A 244 6.23 21.92 16.76
N LEU A 245 6.25 21.13 17.85
CA LEU A 245 5.06 20.80 18.63
C LEU A 245 4.42 22.05 19.23
N LYS A 246 5.20 22.87 19.94
CA LYS A 246 4.72 24.10 20.58
C LYS A 246 4.07 25.05 19.56
N THR A 247 4.64 25.11 18.36
CA THR A 247 4.24 26.04 17.31
C THR A 247 3.03 25.54 16.52
N LEU A 248 2.96 24.24 16.21
CA LEU A 248 1.99 23.70 15.25
C LEU A 248 0.79 22.97 15.88
N ILE A 249 0.88 22.55 17.14
CA ILE A 249 -0.28 21.96 17.85
C ILE A 249 -1.50 22.90 17.85
N PRO A 250 -1.36 24.23 18.06
CA PRO A 250 -2.50 25.15 18.00
C PRO A 250 -3.25 25.12 16.66
N TYR A 251 -2.56 24.75 15.58
CA TYR A 251 -3.11 24.68 14.23
C TYR A 251 -3.60 23.29 13.85
N ALA A 252 -3.46 22.28 14.72
CA ALA A 252 -3.81 20.88 14.46
C ALA A 252 -5.21 20.73 13.83
N SER A 253 -6.22 21.39 14.40
CA SER A 253 -7.61 21.32 13.93
C SER A 253 -7.81 21.89 12.52
N SER A 254 -7.02 22.90 12.14
CA SER A 254 -7.08 23.56 10.82
C SER A 254 -6.41 22.72 9.73
N VAL A 255 -5.35 21.99 10.08
CA VAL A 255 -4.56 21.21 9.12
C VAL A 255 -5.22 19.89 8.73
N LYS A 256 -6.17 19.37 9.53
CA LYS A 256 -6.97 18.17 9.23
C LYS A 256 -6.13 16.99 8.73
N ALA A 257 -5.07 16.66 9.47
CA ALA A 257 -4.11 15.61 9.12
C ALA A 257 -3.47 15.70 7.71
N ASN A 258 -3.38 16.89 7.14
CA ASN A 258 -2.85 17.12 5.80
C ASN A 258 -1.43 17.72 5.84
N SER A 259 -0.45 17.01 5.26
CA SER A 259 0.95 17.44 5.24
C SER A 259 1.17 18.77 4.50
N THR A 260 0.45 19.02 3.41
CA THR A 260 0.54 20.27 2.66
C THR A 260 0.00 21.44 3.48
N LYS A 261 -1.15 21.26 4.15
CA LYS A 261 -1.71 22.29 5.04
C LYS A 261 -0.82 22.55 6.24
N LEU A 262 -0.26 21.50 6.85
CA LEU A 262 0.67 21.63 7.97
C LEU A 262 1.95 22.36 7.57
N CYS A 263 2.52 22.03 6.40
CA CYS A 263 3.70 22.70 5.87
C CYS A 263 3.40 24.17 5.53
N LYS A 264 2.25 24.45 4.90
CA LYS A 264 1.79 25.81 4.63
C LYS A 264 1.66 26.62 5.92
N GLU A 265 1.10 26.02 6.98
CA GLU A 265 0.90 26.73 8.23
C GLU A 265 2.20 26.96 9.00
N ALA A 266 3.13 26.01 8.96
CA ALA A 266 4.46 26.20 9.49
C ALA A 266 5.22 27.35 8.77
N LEU A 267 5.12 27.43 7.45
CA LEU A 267 5.68 28.54 6.68
C LEU A 267 4.97 29.88 6.95
N ASN A 268 3.65 29.88 7.16
CA ASN A 268 2.91 31.08 7.56
C ASN A 268 3.37 31.61 8.93
N VAL A 269 3.58 30.71 9.89
CA VAL A 269 4.10 31.09 11.22
C VAL A 269 5.53 31.62 11.11
N ALA A 270 6.40 30.97 10.34
CA ALA A 270 7.75 31.47 10.07
C ALA A 270 7.73 32.85 9.38
N THR A 271 6.85 33.05 8.40
CA THR A 271 6.66 34.33 7.70
C THR A 271 6.21 35.42 8.66
N LYS A 272 5.32 35.10 9.61
CA LYS A 272 4.90 36.04 10.66
C LYS A 272 6.07 36.39 11.58
N GLY A 273 6.82 35.39 12.04
CA GLY A 273 8.03 35.60 12.83
C GLY A 273 9.05 36.50 12.12
N ALA A 274 9.21 36.33 10.81
CA ALA A 274 10.09 37.16 9.99
C ALA A 274 9.63 38.61 9.86
N ARG A 275 8.32 38.87 9.75
CA ARG A 275 7.78 40.24 9.79
C ARG A 275 7.96 40.90 11.16
N ASP A 276 7.75 40.14 12.23
CA ASP A 276 7.94 40.62 13.60
C ASP A 276 9.41 40.96 13.86
N ALA A 277 10.33 40.08 13.44
CA ALA A 277 11.77 40.32 13.48
C ALA A 277 12.16 41.56 12.66
N SER A 278 11.65 41.68 11.43
CA SER A 278 11.90 42.85 10.57
C SER A 278 11.53 44.15 11.27
N THR A 279 10.34 44.20 11.90
CA THR A 279 9.86 45.36 12.65
C THR A 279 10.77 45.70 13.82
N ILE A 280 11.26 44.69 14.53
CA ILE A 280 12.13 44.89 15.69
C ILE A 280 13.52 45.36 15.27
N VAL A 281 14.13 44.75 14.26
CA VAL A 281 15.43 45.17 13.73
C VAL A 281 15.34 46.61 13.18
N LEU A 282 14.25 46.97 12.49
CA LEU A 282 14.00 48.34 12.05
C LEU A 282 13.93 49.33 13.23
N ASN A 283 13.27 48.94 14.34
CA ASN A 283 13.17 49.78 15.53
C ASN A 283 14.50 49.90 16.30
N LEU A 284 15.41 48.93 16.15
CA LEU A 284 16.74 48.99 16.76
C LEU A 284 17.58 50.14 16.19
N LYS A 285 17.40 50.51 14.91
CA LYS A 285 18.13 51.61 14.26
C LYS A 285 18.10 52.94 15.04
N ASN A 286 17.02 53.20 15.77
CA ASN A 286 16.79 54.48 16.46
C ASN A 286 17.10 54.42 17.97
N GLN A 287 17.67 53.33 18.47
CA GLN A 287 17.88 53.15 19.90
C GLN A 287 19.20 53.71 20.41
N LYS A 288 19.14 54.25 21.64
CA LYS A 288 20.31 54.73 22.38
C LYS A 288 21.05 53.55 23.02
N GLY A 289 22.39 53.61 23.02
CA GLY A 289 23.24 52.58 23.64
C GLY A 289 23.60 51.40 22.72
N ILE A 290 23.54 51.60 21.40
CA ILE A 290 24.02 50.67 20.37
C ILE A 290 25.39 51.14 19.88
N THR A 291 26.32 50.21 19.72
CA THR A 291 27.68 50.47 19.22
C THR A 291 27.70 50.76 17.71
N ARG A 292 28.79 51.35 17.20
CA ARG A 292 28.96 51.61 15.76
C ARG A 292 28.96 50.31 14.93
N TYR A 293 29.49 49.23 15.51
CA TYR A 293 29.50 47.90 14.90
C TYR A 293 28.09 47.31 14.83
N GLU A 294 27.37 47.28 15.96
CA GLU A 294 25.98 46.81 16.00
C GLU A 294 25.10 47.62 15.05
N ALA A 295 25.32 48.93 14.90
CA ALA A 295 24.55 49.76 13.96
C ALA A 295 24.77 49.38 12.48
N ALA A 296 25.98 48.96 12.10
CA ALA A 296 26.28 48.45 10.76
C ALA A 296 25.65 47.06 10.55
N ALA A 297 25.85 46.14 11.49
CA ALA A 297 25.24 44.81 11.45
C ALA A 297 23.71 44.84 11.47
N ILE A 298 23.09 45.78 12.19
CA ILE A 298 21.64 46.02 12.17
C ILE A 298 21.20 46.46 10.78
N LYS A 299 21.97 47.31 10.10
CA LYS A 299 21.62 47.78 8.75
C LYS A 299 21.63 46.64 7.73
N ASP A 300 22.64 45.78 7.78
CA ASP A 300 22.75 44.62 6.87
C ASP A 300 21.64 43.60 7.20
N CYS A 301 21.43 43.32 8.48
CA CYS A 301 20.34 42.47 8.94
C CYS A 301 18.93 42.96 8.53
N ILE A 302 18.71 44.28 8.40
CA ILE A 302 17.41 44.79 7.92
C ILE A 302 17.12 44.29 6.51
N GLU A 303 18.12 44.21 5.63
CA GLU A 303 17.94 43.71 4.27
C GLU A 303 17.79 42.19 4.28
N ASP A 304 18.65 41.45 5.00
CA ASP A 304 18.55 40.00 5.12
C ASP A 304 17.16 39.55 5.63
N VAL A 305 16.62 40.21 6.67
CA VAL A 305 15.31 39.84 7.22
C VAL A 305 14.17 40.20 6.25
N LYS A 306 14.31 41.25 5.41
CA LYS A 306 13.32 41.54 4.35
C LYS A 306 13.34 40.48 3.26
N ASP A 307 14.53 40.04 2.85
CA ASP A 307 14.71 38.99 1.85
C ASP A 307 14.15 37.67 2.36
N ALA A 308 14.44 37.31 3.61
CA ALA A 308 13.82 36.16 4.28
C ALA A 308 12.27 36.24 4.30
N VAL A 309 11.68 37.41 4.54
CA VAL A 309 10.21 37.61 4.47
C VAL A 309 9.69 37.38 3.05
N TYR A 310 10.40 37.90 2.04
CA TYR A 310 10.02 37.74 0.64
C TYR A 310 10.07 36.27 0.21
N GLU A 311 11.16 35.58 0.52
CA GLU A 311 11.38 34.20 0.16
C GLU A 311 10.43 33.24 0.90
N MET A 312 10.13 33.48 2.18
CA MET A 312 9.12 32.69 2.89
C MET A 312 7.74 32.81 2.25
N LYS A 313 7.35 33.99 1.74
CA LYS A 313 6.10 34.14 0.98
C LYS A 313 6.13 33.32 -0.30
N ARG A 314 7.25 33.35 -1.04
CA ARG A 314 7.43 32.53 -2.24
C ARG A 314 7.33 31.03 -1.94
N ALA A 315 7.84 30.59 -0.79
CA ALA A 315 7.70 29.22 -0.32
C ALA A 315 6.23 28.86 -0.02
N VAL A 316 5.49 29.75 0.66
CA VAL A 316 4.04 29.57 0.91
C VAL A 316 3.25 29.47 -0.39
N ASP A 317 3.54 30.32 -1.36
CA ASP A 317 2.88 30.33 -2.67
C ASP A 317 3.14 29.01 -3.41
N ALA A 318 4.40 28.57 -3.47
CA ALA A 318 4.78 27.30 -4.09
C ALA A 318 4.07 26.09 -3.44
N ILE A 319 3.94 26.06 -2.11
CA ILE A 319 3.17 25.03 -1.39
C ILE A 319 1.67 25.09 -1.74
N GLY A 320 1.13 26.29 -1.98
CA GLY A 320 -0.24 26.51 -2.46
C GLY A 320 -0.53 25.86 -3.82
N HIS A 321 0.48 25.81 -4.70
CA HIS A 321 0.39 25.25 -6.05
C HIS A 321 0.66 23.74 -6.15
N LEU A 322 0.76 23.02 -5.03
CA LEU A 322 0.91 21.56 -5.02
C LEU A 322 -0.33 20.79 -5.54
N GLY A 323 -1.42 21.49 -5.89
CA GLY A 323 -2.56 20.93 -6.61
C GLY A 323 -2.31 20.79 -8.12
N ASP A 324 -1.34 21.50 -8.68
CA ASP A 324 -1.11 21.65 -10.12
C ASP A 324 -0.37 20.44 -10.74
N LYS A 325 -0.18 20.43 -12.07
CA LYS A 325 0.46 19.31 -12.78
C LYS A 325 1.92 19.07 -12.35
N ASP A 326 2.63 20.12 -11.91
CA ASP A 326 4.07 20.10 -11.64
C ASP A 326 4.42 20.06 -10.12
N LYS A 327 3.78 19.16 -9.37
CA LYS A 327 3.90 19.09 -7.89
C LYS A 327 5.33 18.91 -7.38
N VAL A 328 6.14 18.14 -8.09
CA VAL A 328 7.55 17.88 -7.75
C VAL A 328 8.38 19.16 -7.87
N PHE A 329 8.12 19.93 -8.92
CA PHE A 329 8.78 21.22 -9.17
C PHE A 329 8.38 22.26 -8.13
N GLN A 330 7.08 22.36 -7.81
CA GLN A 330 6.60 23.29 -6.78
C GLN A 330 7.14 22.96 -5.39
N LEU A 331 7.24 21.67 -5.05
CA LEU A 331 7.87 21.24 -3.80
C LEU A 331 9.38 21.55 -3.77
N ALA A 332 10.08 21.45 -4.90
CA ALA A 332 11.48 21.83 -5.00
C ALA A 332 11.65 23.34 -4.79
N ASN A 333 10.84 24.16 -5.45
CA ASN A 333 10.85 25.62 -5.29
C ASN A 333 10.58 26.04 -3.84
N ALA A 334 9.57 25.45 -3.19
CA ALA A 334 9.26 25.73 -1.80
C ALA A 334 10.46 25.45 -0.87
N LYS A 335 11.19 24.35 -1.11
CA LYS A 335 12.39 24.00 -0.34
C LYS A 335 13.54 24.97 -0.60
N THR A 336 13.73 25.38 -1.85
CA THR A 336 14.78 26.35 -2.22
C THR A 336 14.54 27.68 -1.52
N TYR A 337 13.35 28.26 -1.66
CA TYR A 337 13.01 29.53 -1.02
C TYR A 337 13.08 29.46 0.51
N ALA A 338 12.61 28.37 1.12
CA ALA A 338 12.75 28.19 2.57
C ALA A 338 14.22 28.08 3.03
N SER A 339 15.11 27.53 2.19
CA SER A 339 16.54 27.39 2.53
C SER A 339 17.30 28.70 2.35
N ALA A 340 16.96 29.48 1.33
CA ALA A 340 17.51 30.83 1.14
C ALA A 340 17.13 31.73 2.33
N ALA A 341 15.87 31.67 2.77
CA ALA A 341 15.42 32.51 3.89
C ALA A 341 16.03 32.11 5.24
N ILE A 342 16.40 30.84 5.41
CA ILE A 342 17.20 30.39 6.56
C ILE A 342 18.61 30.98 6.48
N THR A 343 19.21 30.99 5.29
CA THR A 343 20.56 31.53 5.05
C THR A 343 20.61 33.02 5.35
N ASP A 344 19.61 33.79 4.93
CA ASP A 344 19.53 35.23 5.21
C ASP A 344 19.40 35.47 6.73
N ALA A 345 18.53 34.72 7.40
CA ALA A 345 18.35 34.81 8.84
C ALA A 345 19.63 34.44 9.62
N ASP A 346 20.35 33.38 9.20
CA ASP A 346 21.63 32.99 9.78
C ASP A 346 22.69 34.08 9.55
N SER A 347 22.75 34.66 8.34
CA SER A 347 23.66 35.76 7.99
C SER A 347 23.44 36.99 8.87
N CYS A 348 22.18 37.39 9.06
CA CYS A 348 21.85 38.48 9.99
C CYS A 348 22.32 38.16 11.43
N THR A 349 22.01 36.97 11.95
CA THR A 349 22.37 36.64 13.34
C THR A 349 23.88 36.53 13.56
N GLY A 350 24.61 36.02 12.57
CA GLY A 350 26.08 36.02 12.55
C GLY A 350 26.63 37.42 12.72
N GLY A 351 26.22 38.35 11.85
CA GLY A 351 26.68 39.75 11.91
C GLY A 351 26.41 40.43 13.26
N LEU A 352 25.31 40.08 13.95
CA LEU A 352 24.94 40.62 15.26
C LEU A 352 25.68 39.99 16.46
N THR A 353 26.37 38.86 16.29
CA THR A 353 26.98 38.09 17.40
C THR A 353 28.51 38.09 17.42
N ASP A 354 29.17 38.59 16.39
CA ASP A 354 30.62 38.47 16.16
C ASP A 354 31.55 39.20 17.17
N GLN A 355 31.08 40.05 18.09
CA GLN A 355 31.94 40.86 19.00
C GLN A 355 31.70 40.70 20.51
N GLY A 356 31.05 39.63 20.98
CA GLY A 356 30.84 39.42 22.41
C GLY A 356 29.61 40.15 22.96
N LYS A 357 29.66 40.80 24.14
CA LYS A 357 28.46 41.28 24.87
C LYS A 357 27.51 42.11 24.00
N VAL A 358 26.42 41.49 23.58
CA VAL A 358 25.37 42.07 22.74
C VAL A 358 24.36 42.83 23.60
N ASN A 359 23.88 43.99 23.12
CA ASN A 359 22.80 44.73 23.77
C ASN A 359 21.56 43.83 24.01
N PRO A 360 20.93 43.84 25.21
CA PRO A 360 19.78 42.98 25.51
C PRO A 360 18.61 43.06 24.51
N LYS A 361 18.41 44.22 23.87
CA LYS A 361 17.35 44.39 22.86
C LYS A 361 17.75 43.87 21.49
N VAL A 362 19.04 43.86 21.17
CA VAL A 362 19.59 43.17 20.00
C VAL A 362 19.50 41.66 20.21
N MET A 363 19.72 41.19 21.45
CA MET A 363 19.50 39.78 21.81
C MET A 363 18.04 39.33 21.65
N ASP A 364 17.06 40.18 21.97
CA ASP A 364 15.63 39.89 21.68
C ASP A 364 15.38 39.71 20.17
N ALA A 365 16.00 40.55 19.34
CA ALA A 365 15.91 40.43 17.89
C ALA A 365 16.54 39.12 17.38
N ILE A 366 17.74 38.78 17.85
CA ILE A 366 18.44 37.53 17.51
C ILE A 366 17.56 36.32 17.85
N ASN A 367 16.96 36.27 19.04
CA ASN A 367 16.10 35.17 19.45
C ASN A 367 14.87 35.00 18.54
N ARG A 368 14.29 36.11 18.07
CA ARG A 368 13.17 36.07 17.12
C ARG A 368 13.61 35.61 15.74
N ILE A 369 14.83 35.93 15.32
CA ILE A 369 15.38 35.46 14.05
C ILE A 369 15.71 33.97 14.10
N LEU A 370 16.30 33.49 15.20
CA LEU A 370 16.51 32.06 15.45
C LEU A 370 15.19 31.27 15.48
N PHE A 371 14.11 31.85 15.98
CA PHE A 371 12.79 31.23 15.91
C PHE A 371 12.31 31.00 14.47
N ILE A 372 12.64 31.90 13.53
CA ILE A 372 12.32 31.76 12.11
C ILE A 372 13.07 30.56 11.52
N THR A 373 14.39 30.48 11.72
CA THR A 373 15.24 29.44 11.13
C THR A 373 14.83 28.06 11.60
N GLN A 374 14.56 27.93 12.91
CA GLN A 374 14.11 26.67 13.51
C GLN A 374 12.73 26.24 12.99
N THR A 375 11.79 27.18 12.84
CA THR A 375 10.43 26.89 12.35
C THR A 375 10.43 26.53 10.86
N ALA A 376 11.21 27.23 10.04
CA ALA A 376 11.34 26.97 8.61
C ALA A 376 11.99 25.62 8.31
N THR A 377 13.01 25.25 9.10
CA THR A 377 13.66 23.93 9.03
C THR A 377 12.64 22.81 9.30
N ALA A 378 11.84 22.94 10.36
CA ALA A 378 10.79 21.97 10.67
C ALA A 378 9.71 21.88 9.57
N ALA A 379 9.34 23.01 8.96
CA ALA A 379 8.39 23.06 7.85
C ALA A 379 8.89 22.27 6.62
N LYS A 380 10.16 22.46 6.25
CA LYS A 380 10.83 21.78 5.14
C LYS A 380 10.80 20.25 5.31
N GLU A 381 11.07 19.76 6.52
CA GLU A 381 11.16 18.33 6.83
C GLU A 381 9.78 17.65 6.88
N SER A 382 8.73 18.36 7.32
CA SER A 382 7.36 17.84 7.44
C SER A 382 6.69 17.45 6.11
N SER A 383 7.27 17.87 4.97
CA SER A 383 6.71 17.75 3.61
C SER A 383 7.15 16.50 2.81
N ARG A 384 8.04 15.65 3.34
CA ARG A 384 8.61 14.48 2.62
C ARG A 384 7.61 13.31 2.51
N PRO A 385 7.46 12.63 1.34
CA PRO A 385 6.58 11.45 1.24
C PRO A 385 7.11 10.31 2.12
N ALA A 386 6.33 9.92 3.13
CA ALA A 386 6.76 8.97 4.16
C ALA A 386 6.95 7.54 3.64
N TYR A 387 6.14 7.09 2.67
CA TYR A 387 6.06 5.69 2.24
C TYR A 387 7.26 5.26 1.37
N THR A 388 7.63 6.11 0.41
CA THR A 388 8.78 5.82 -0.47
C THR A 388 10.09 5.84 0.32
N ASN A 389 10.16 6.65 1.38
CA ASN A 389 11.33 6.69 2.25
C ASN A 389 11.37 5.45 3.16
N PHE A 390 10.23 5.01 3.68
CA PHE A 390 10.11 3.78 4.46
C PHE A 390 10.65 2.56 3.69
N ILE A 391 10.21 2.37 2.43
CA ILE A 391 10.70 1.28 1.58
C ILE A 391 12.20 1.40 1.31
N LYS A 392 12.68 2.61 0.95
CA LYS A 392 14.12 2.83 0.71
C LYS A 392 14.96 2.51 1.94
N THR A 393 14.52 2.92 3.13
CA THR A 393 15.21 2.66 4.38
C THR A 393 15.21 1.18 4.73
N LYS A 394 14.06 0.49 4.64
CA LYS A 394 13.97 -0.94 4.93
C LYS A 394 14.71 -1.80 3.90
N CYS A 395 14.76 -1.39 2.63
CA CYS A 395 15.55 -2.11 1.62
C CYS A 395 17.07 -1.99 1.80
N ASN A 396 17.58 -1.04 2.60
CA ASN A 396 19.03 -0.87 2.79
C ASN A 396 19.68 -2.05 3.52
N ILE A 397 18.93 -2.78 4.34
CA ILE A 397 19.44 -3.96 5.07
C ILE A 397 19.44 -5.24 4.22
N THR A 398 18.88 -5.20 3.01
CA THR A 398 18.74 -6.37 2.15
C THR A 398 19.99 -6.61 1.32
N THR A 399 20.25 -7.87 0.99
CA THR A 399 21.38 -8.32 0.16
C THR A 399 21.43 -7.60 -1.20
N ASN A 400 20.28 -7.29 -1.78
CA ASN A 400 20.18 -6.53 -3.03
C ASN A 400 19.17 -5.37 -2.89
N SER A 401 19.64 -4.27 -2.29
CA SER A 401 18.86 -3.06 -2.02
C SER A 401 18.24 -2.44 -3.27
N SER A 402 18.96 -2.42 -4.40
CA SER A 402 18.47 -1.87 -5.67
C SER A 402 17.27 -2.66 -6.19
N LEU A 403 17.38 -4.00 -6.22
CA LEU A 403 16.29 -4.87 -6.65
C LEU A 403 15.11 -4.77 -5.67
N CYS A 404 15.35 -4.79 -4.35
CA CYS A 404 14.32 -4.61 -3.32
C CYS A 404 13.51 -3.32 -3.54
N VAL A 405 14.20 -2.19 -3.73
CA VAL A 405 13.55 -0.91 -3.97
C VAL A 405 12.75 -0.95 -5.28
N LYS A 406 13.33 -1.48 -6.35
CA LYS A 406 12.67 -1.55 -7.66
C LYS A 406 11.41 -2.40 -7.63
N THR A 407 11.45 -3.55 -6.95
CA THR A 407 10.31 -4.47 -6.89
C THR A 407 9.23 -4.03 -5.92
N LEU A 408 9.57 -3.30 -4.85
CA LEU A 408 8.61 -2.91 -3.81
C LEU A 408 8.03 -1.50 -4.01
N MET A 409 8.68 -0.62 -4.78
CA MET A 409 8.17 0.74 -5.04
C MET A 409 6.73 0.77 -5.62
N PRO A 410 6.33 -0.12 -6.54
CA PRO A 410 4.96 -0.17 -7.05
C PRO A 410 3.90 -0.40 -5.97
N TYR A 411 4.29 -1.03 -4.85
CA TYR A 411 3.41 -1.36 -3.73
C TYR A 411 3.43 -0.31 -2.61
N ALA A 412 4.12 0.84 -2.79
CA ALA A 412 4.31 1.83 -1.73
C ALA A 412 3.02 2.37 -1.10
N SER A 413 1.94 2.49 -1.88
CA SER A 413 0.62 2.91 -1.36
C SER A 413 -0.06 1.83 -0.52
N THR A 414 0.17 0.55 -0.85
CA THR A 414 -0.35 -0.61 -0.11
C THR A 414 0.44 -0.81 1.18
N VAL A 415 1.77 -0.75 1.09
CA VAL A 415 2.70 -0.89 2.21
C VAL A 415 2.54 0.23 3.24
N LYS A 416 2.34 1.48 2.78
CA LYS A 416 2.38 2.68 3.62
C LYS A 416 3.67 2.72 4.46
N THR A 417 3.58 2.51 5.76
CA THR A 417 4.71 2.37 6.69
C THR A 417 4.59 1.12 7.57
N ASN A 418 3.91 0.09 7.09
CA ASN A 418 3.68 -1.14 7.83
C ASN A 418 4.73 -2.21 7.43
N PRO A 419 5.60 -2.65 8.34
CA PRO A 419 6.68 -3.59 8.02
C PRO A 419 6.15 -5.02 7.75
N ILE A 420 5.03 -5.44 8.35
CA ILE A 420 4.41 -6.74 8.08
C ILE A 420 3.87 -6.78 6.65
N ILE A 421 3.19 -5.70 6.21
CA ILE A 421 2.69 -5.59 4.84
C ILE A 421 3.86 -5.55 3.84
N LEU A 422 4.95 -4.84 4.18
CA LEU A 422 6.17 -4.83 3.36
C LEU A 422 6.73 -6.24 3.15
N CYS A 423 6.84 -7.04 4.22
CA CYS A 423 7.33 -8.41 4.15
C CYS A 423 6.41 -9.32 3.32
N LYS A 424 5.09 -9.20 3.50
CA LYS A 424 4.11 -9.95 2.68
C LYS A 424 4.24 -9.65 1.20
N GLU A 425 4.34 -8.37 0.82
CA GLU A 425 4.49 -8.00 -0.59
C GLU A 425 5.83 -8.46 -1.17
N ALA A 426 6.92 -8.44 -0.38
CA ALA A 426 8.21 -8.99 -0.80
C ALA A 426 8.14 -10.51 -1.08
N LEU A 427 7.48 -11.27 -0.20
CA LEU A 427 7.27 -12.71 -0.39
C LEU A 427 6.40 -13.03 -1.61
N LYS A 428 5.30 -12.30 -1.82
CA LYS A 428 4.45 -12.47 -3.01
C LYS A 428 5.22 -12.24 -4.32
N VAL A 429 6.09 -11.22 -4.35
CA VAL A 429 6.96 -10.98 -5.50
C VAL A 429 7.91 -12.16 -5.74
N ALA A 430 8.48 -12.75 -4.68
CA ALA A 430 9.32 -13.94 -4.78
C ALA A 430 8.56 -15.17 -5.31
N ILE A 431 7.35 -15.43 -4.79
CA ILE A 431 6.46 -16.52 -5.25
C ILE A 431 6.13 -16.36 -6.73
N LYS A 432 5.79 -15.15 -7.18
CA LYS A 432 5.51 -14.87 -8.60
C LYS A 432 6.73 -15.16 -9.48
N GLY A 433 7.92 -14.76 -9.04
CA GLY A 433 9.17 -15.07 -9.74
C GLY A 433 9.44 -16.57 -9.85
N ALA A 434 9.20 -17.32 -8.78
CA ALA A 434 9.40 -18.76 -8.75
C ALA A 434 8.44 -19.53 -9.67
N ARG A 435 7.14 -19.18 -9.65
CA ARG A 435 6.14 -19.76 -10.57
C ARG A 435 6.49 -19.50 -12.04
N SER A 436 6.94 -18.29 -12.37
CA SER A 436 7.39 -17.95 -13.73
C SER A 436 8.59 -18.81 -14.16
N ALA A 437 9.56 -19.04 -13.26
CA ALA A 437 10.69 -19.92 -13.55
C ALA A 437 10.26 -21.38 -13.78
N SER A 438 9.34 -21.92 -12.97
CA SER A 438 8.80 -23.28 -13.16
C SER A 438 8.22 -23.46 -14.56
N LEU A 439 7.47 -22.47 -15.07
CA LEU A 439 6.91 -22.51 -16.42
C LEU A 439 8.01 -22.47 -17.50
N ILE A 440 9.04 -21.63 -17.32
CA ILE A 440 10.19 -21.56 -18.23
C ILE A 440 10.89 -22.93 -18.30
N PHE A 441 11.17 -23.56 -17.16
CA PHE A 441 11.83 -24.86 -17.10
C PHE A 441 11.00 -25.96 -17.74
N TRP A 442 9.70 -25.94 -17.48
CA TRP A 442 8.77 -26.88 -18.06
C TRP A 442 8.73 -26.79 -19.60
N ASN A 443 8.76 -25.56 -20.15
CA ASN A 443 8.86 -25.33 -21.59
C ASN A 443 10.23 -25.72 -22.16
N LEU A 444 11.31 -25.43 -21.42
CA LEU A 444 12.68 -25.76 -21.81
C LEU A 444 12.85 -27.26 -22.02
N LYS A 445 12.29 -28.09 -21.12
CA LYS A 445 12.28 -29.56 -21.23
C LYS A 445 11.72 -30.08 -22.56
N LYS A 446 10.86 -29.31 -23.23
CA LYS A 446 10.15 -29.71 -24.45
C LYS A 446 10.84 -29.29 -25.75
N GLN A 447 11.92 -28.53 -25.66
CA GLN A 447 12.64 -28.08 -26.86
C GLN A 447 13.37 -29.24 -27.54
N GLU A 448 13.42 -29.21 -28.87
CA GLU A 448 14.25 -30.14 -29.63
C GLU A 448 15.73 -29.92 -29.28
N GLY A 449 16.48 -31.02 -29.10
CA GLY A 449 17.90 -30.96 -28.75
C GLY A 449 18.23 -31.06 -27.25
N ILE A 450 17.22 -31.22 -26.39
CA ILE A 450 17.41 -31.53 -24.96
C ILE A 450 17.71 -33.02 -24.77
N SER A 451 18.77 -33.34 -24.03
CA SER A 451 19.16 -34.72 -23.72
C SER A 451 18.21 -35.36 -22.69
N GLN A 452 18.22 -36.70 -22.60
CA GLN A 452 17.44 -37.41 -21.58
C GLN A 452 17.89 -37.05 -20.15
N TYR A 453 19.19 -36.83 -19.96
CA TYR A 453 19.78 -36.37 -18.70
C TYR A 453 19.27 -34.97 -18.33
N GLU A 454 19.35 -34.01 -19.27
CA GLU A 454 18.86 -32.64 -19.07
C GLU A 454 17.35 -32.63 -18.76
N ALA A 455 16.55 -33.43 -19.46
CA ALA A 455 15.12 -33.55 -19.19
C ALA A 455 14.79 -34.20 -17.83
N GLY A 456 15.72 -34.96 -17.26
CA GLY A 456 15.68 -35.46 -15.88
C GLY A 456 15.97 -34.32 -14.90
N ALA A 457 17.15 -33.70 -15.01
CA ALA A 457 17.58 -32.61 -14.15
C ALA A 457 16.60 -31.41 -14.14
N ILE A 458 16.02 -31.06 -15.29
CA ILE A 458 15.00 -30.00 -15.39
C ILE A 458 13.74 -30.36 -14.58
N ARG A 459 13.36 -31.64 -14.55
CA ARG A 459 12.18 -32.10 -13.80
C ARG A 459 12.42 -32.01 -12.30
N ASP A 460 13.58 -32.44 -11.84
CA ASP A 460 13.96 -32.36 -10.43
C ASP A 460 14.05 -30.89 -9.98
N CYS A 461 14.58 -30.02 -10.85
CA CYS A 461 14.58 -28.59 -10.63
C CYS A 461 13.17 -28.00 -10.53
N VAL A 462 12.23 -28.38 -11.42
CA VAL A 462 10.83 -27.93 -11.33
C VAL A 462 10.21 -28.32 -9.98
N GLU A 463 10.46 -29.53 -9.50
CA GLU A 463 9.98 -30.00 -8.20
C GLU A 463 10.59 -29.24 -7.03
N ALA A 464 11.89 -28.95 -7.10
CA ALA A 464 12.59 -28.15 -6.10
C ALA A 464 12.02 -26.72 -6.03
N VAL A 465 11.74 -26.09 -7.17
CA VAL A 465 11.10 -24.76 -7.22
C VAL A 465 9.67 -24.80 -6.69
N LYS A 466 8.90 -25.87 -6.97
CA LYS A 466 7.55 -26.04 -6.39
C LYS A 466 7.61 -26.13 -4.87
N THR A 467 8.54 -26.89 -4.33
CA THR A 467 8.78 -26.97 -2.89
C THR A 467 9.15 -25.59 -2.32
N ALA A 468 10.02 -24.83 -3.00
CA ALA A 468 10.35 -23.46 -2.60
C ALA A 468 9.13 -22.52 -2.58
N VAL A 469 8.23 -22.63 -3.58
CA VAL A 469 6.98 -21.87 -3.60
C VAL A 469 6.10 -22.22 -2.40
N HIS A 470 5.97 -23.50 -2.06
CA HIS A 470 5.21 -23.94 -0.91
C HIS A 470 5.72 -23.30 0.39
N GLU A 471 7.04 -23.33 0.61
CA GLU A 471 7.68 -22.76 1.80
C GLU A 471 7.51 -21.23 1.89
N LEU A 472 7.61 -20.53 0.76
CA LEU A 472 7.33 -19.08 0.71
C LEU A 472 5.86 -18.78 1.04
N LYS A 473 4.91 -19.59 0.57
CA LYS A 473 3.49 -19.45 0.93
C LYS A 473 3.25 -19.69 2.43
N GLN A 474 3.88 -20.71 3.01
CA GLN A 474 3.83 -20.94 4.46
C GLN A 474 4.34 -19.71 5.22
N THR A 475 5.45 -19.13 4.77
CA THR A 475 5.98 -17.88 5.34
C THR A 475 4.96 -16.73 5.29
N VAL A 476 4.29 -16.51 4.15
CA VAL A 476 3.26 -15.46 4.01
C VAL A 476 2.13 -15.66 5.00
N ASN A 477 1.66 -16.91 5.15
CA ASN A 477 0.61 -17.27 6.10
C ASN A 477 1.06 -17.00 7.53
N THR A 478 2.24 -17.49 7.92
CA THR A 478 2.80 -17.28 9.27
C THR A 478 2.91 -15.80 9.62
N ILE A 479 3.52 -14.99 8.74
CA ILE A 479 3.66 -13.55 8.95
C ILE A 479 2.31 -12.85 9.02
N GLY A 480 1.31 -13.37 8.30
CA GLY A 480 -0.02 -12.80 8.33
C GLY A 480 -0.76 -12.89 9.64
N HIS A 481 -0.38 -13.81 10.51
CA HIS A 481 -1.00 -13.99 11.83
C HIS A 481 -0.15 -13.42 12.98
N LEU A 482 0.99 -12.77 12.68
CA LEU A 482 1.90 -12.21 13.71
C LEU A 482 1.23 -11.22 14.66
N SER A 483 0.27 -10.40 14.19
CA SER A 483 -0.38 -9.40 15.04
C SER A 483 -1.19 -10.03 16.19
N GLY A 484 -1.80 -11.19 15.94
CA GLY A 484 -2.70 -11.89 16.87
C GLY A 484 -2.13 -13.18 17.48
N ALA A 485 -0.87 -13.53 17.21
CA ALA A 485 -0.23 -14.71 17.78
C ALA A 485 0.12 -14.51 19.27
N GLU A 486 -0.15 -15.53 20.09
CA GLU A 486 0.26 -15.55 21.51
C GLU A 486 1.79 -15.53 21.67
N ASP A 487 2.50 -16.23 20.78
CA ASP A 487 3.96 -16.27 20.71
C ASP A 487 4.47 -15.79 19.34
N LYS A 488 4.75 -14.48 19.26
CA LYS A 488 5.21 -13.82 18.03
C LYS A 488 6.64 -14.21 17.66
N GLU A 489 7.48 -14.51 18.65
CA GLU A 489 8.89 -14.84 18.46
C GLU A 489 9.03 -16.21 17.80
N SER A 490 8.28 -17.21 18.29
CA SER A 490 8.21 -18.53 17.66
C SER A 490 7.67 -18.48 16.23
N GLN A 491 6.62 -17.69 15.96
CA GLN A 491 6.10 -17.52 14.60
C GLN A 491 7.12 -16.85 13.69
N LEU A 492 7.89 -15.88 14.18
CA LEU A 492 8.94 -15.24 13.40
C LEU A 492 10.08 -16.22 13.09
N HIS A 493 10.48 -17.06 14.05
CA HIS A 493 11.46 -18.12 13.83
C HIS A 493 11.00 -19.13 12.77
N ASN A 494 9.72 -19.52 12.79
CA ASN A 494 9.14 -20.39 11.78
C ASN A 494 9.17 -19.73 10.39
N ALA A 495 8.78 -18.45 10.29
CA ALA A 495 8.83 -17.70 9.04
C ALA A 495 10.25 -17.62 8.45
N ILE A 496 11.25 -17.35 9.30
CA ILE A 496 12.67 -17.34 8.92
C ILE A 496 13.10 -18.73 8.43
N SER A 497 12.70 -19.79 9.12
CA SER A 497 13.01 -21.17 8.76
C SER A 497 12.46 -21.55 7.39
N TYR A 498 11.16 -21.31 7.15
CA TYR A 498 10.52 -21.58 5.85
C TYR A 498 11.16 -20.76 4.71
N SER A 499 11.44 -19.47 4.94
CA SER A 499 12.13 -18.64 3.94
C SER A 499 13.55 -19.12 3.63
N SER A 500 14.26 -19.66 4.62
CA SER A 500 15.58 -20.25 4.44
C SER A 500 15.50 -21.59 3.70
N SER A 501 14.53 -22.44 4.03
CA SER A 501 14.22 -23.68 3.30
C SER A 501 13.95 -23.40 1.82
N ALA A 502 13.16 -22.38 1.52
CA ALA A 502 12.88 -21.97 0.13
C ALA A 502 14.14 -21.60 -0.65
N LEU A 503 15.11 -20.92 -0.02
CA LEU A 503 16.39 -20.58 -0.65
C LEU A 503 17.21 -21.84 -0.97
N THR A 504 17.31 -22.77 -0.01
CA THR A 504 18.02 -24.03 -0.18
C THR A 504 17.39 -24.86 -1.30
N ASN A 505 16.07 -24.99 -1.32
CA ASN A 505 15.36 -25.73 -2.38
C ASN A 505 15.59 -25.10 -3.76
N ALA A 506 15.63 -23.76 -3.86
CA ALA A 506 15.97 -23.10 -5.11
C ALA A 506 17.43 -23.39 -5.53
N GLU A 507 18.36 -23.50 -4.59
CA GLU A 507 19.77 -23.81 -4.85
C GLU A 507 20.01 -25.25 -5.29
N THR A 508 19.28 -26.21 -4.70
CA THR A 508 19.33 -27.62 -5.10
C THR A 508 18.99 -27.83 -6.59
N CYS A 509 18.18 -26.96 -7.19
CA CYS A 509 17.96 -26.98 -8.64
C CYS A 509 19.27 -26.82 -9.44
N ILE A 510 20.19 -25.94 -9.02
CA ILE A 510 21.45 -25.68 -9.74
C ILE A 510 22.45 -26.82 -9.53
N ASP A 511 22.47 -27.43 -8.34
CA ASP A 511 23.39 -28.53 -8.02
C ASP A 511 23.20 -29.72 -8.97
N GLY A 512 21.95 -30.00 -9.36
CA GLY A 512 21.61 -31.03 -10.35
C GLY A 512 22.22 -30.83 -11.76
N PHE A 513 22.73 -29.64 -12.08
CA PHE A 513 23.42 -29.32 -13.35
C PHE A 513 24.93 -29.09 -13.18
N SER A 514 25.47 -29.36 -12.00
CA SER A 514 26.85 -29.08 -11.62
C SER A 514 27.74 -30.33 -11.54
N GLU A 515 27.14 -31.52 -11.39
CA GLU A 515 27.85 -32.76 -11.05
C GLU A 515 27.96 -33.82 -12.17
N SER A 516 27.60 -33.50 -13.43
CA SER A 516 27.45 -34.52 -14.47
C SER A 516 28.71 -34.81 -15.30
N GLU A 517 28.97 -36.10 -15.58
CA GLU A 517 29.98 -36.55 -16.56
C GLU A 517 29.60 -36.20 -18.02
N GLU A 518 28.31 -35.96 -18.31
CA GLU A 518 27.83 -35.49 -19.61
C GLU A 518 27.88 -33.96 -19.74
N LYS A 519 28.19 -33.45 -20.94
CA LYS A 519 28.20 -32.01 -21.21
C LYS A 519 26.77 -31.48 -21.33
N VAL A 520 26.26 -30.83 -20.28
CA VAL A 520 25.02 -30.04 -20.33
C VAL A 520 25.19 -28.88 -21.32
N ASN A 521 24.16 -28.62 -22.13
CA ASN A 521 24.10 -27.49 -23.04
C ASN A 521 24.28 -26.16 -22.27
N PRO A 522 25.29 -25.34 -22.60
CA PRO A 522 25.54 -24.08 -21.91
C PRO A 522 24.35 -23.12 -21.92
N ASP A 523 23.52 -23.12 -22.96
CA ASP A 523 22.35 -22.25 -23.06
C ASP A 523 21.23 -22.69 -22.10
N VAL A 524 21.04 -24.01 -21.95
CA VAL A 524 20.10 -24.60 -20.98
C VAL A 524 20.53 -24.21 -19.56
N LYS A 525 21.80 -24.46 -19.23
CA LYS A 525 22.38 -24.10 -17.92
C LYS A 525 22.22 -22.61 -17.62
N LYS A 526 22.50 -21.74 -18.61
CA LYS A 526 22.37 -20.28 -18.47
C LYS A 526 20.94 -19.83 -18.19
N VAL A 527 19.94 -20.44 -18.82
CA VAL A 527 18.52 -20.12 -18.58
C VAL A 527 18.12 -20.52 -17.15
N ILE A 528 18.56 -21.68 -16.68
CA ILE A 528 18.29 -22.19 -15.33
C ILE A 528 18.96 -21.31 -14.28
N ASP A 529 20.27 -21.10 -14.40
CA ASP A 529 21.07 -20.29 -13.48
C ASP A 529 20.47 -18.87 -13.33
N LYS A 530 20.11 -18.25 -14.45
CA LYS A 530 19.51 -16.90 -14.44
C LYS A 530 18.17 -16.87 -13.71
N SER A 531 17.31 -17.87 -13.95
CA SER A 531 15.97 -17.92 -13.36
C SER A 531 16.03 -18.22 -11.86
N ILE A 532 16.87 -19.18 -11.44
CA ILE A 532 17.10 -19.48 -10.03
C ILE A 532 17.75 -18.31 -9.29
N THR A 533 18.73 -17.64 -9.90
CA THR A 533 19.37 -16.46 -9.29
C THR A 533 18.35 -15.37 -8.96
N VAL A 534 17.35 -15.14 -9.83
CA VAL A 534 16.26 -14.19 -9.55
C VAL A 534 15.44 -14.64 -8.34
N ILE A 535 15.05 -15.91 -8.26
CA ILE A 535 14.29 -16.45 -7.11
C ILE A 535 15.09 -16.26 -5.83
N LYS A 536 16.35 -16.70 -5.80
CA LYS A 536 17.23 -16.57 -4.63
C LYS A 536 17.37 -15.12 -4.17
N THR A 537 17.54 -14.19 -5.10
CA THR A 537 17.70 -12.77 -4.77
C THR A 537 16.42 -12.19 -4.17
N LEU A 538 15.25 -12.52 -4.74
CA LEU A 538 13.97 -12.04 -4.23
C LEU A 538 13.63 -12.64 -2.86
N ALA A 539 13.81 -13.95 -2.69
CA ALA A 539 13.58 -14.64 -1.43
C ALA A 539 14.56 -14.19 -0.34
N SER A 540 15.83 -13.95 -0.68
CA SER A 540 16.83 -13.41 0.26
C SER A 540 16.47 -12.00 0.72
N ASN A 541 16.03 -11.13 -0.19
CA ASN A 541 15.56 -9.79 0.18
C ASN A 541 14.34 -9.86 1.10
N ALA A 542 13.39 -10.76 0.84
CA ALA A 542 12.24 -10.99 1.72
C ALA A 542 12.71 -11.49 3.10
N LEU A 543 13.61 -12.47 3.16
CA LEU A 543 14.19 -12.99 4.40
C LEU A 543 14.85 -11.89 5.22
N SER A 544 15.69 -11.03 4.61
CA SER A 544 16.31 -9.90 5.32
C SER A 544 15.28 -8.93 5.93
N LEU A 545 14.17 -8.67 5.23
CA LEU A 545 13.09 -7.82 5.75
C LEU A 545 12.34 -8.49 6.92
N ILE A 546 12.16 -9.80 6.85
CA ILE A 546 11.49 -10.59 7.89
C ILE A 546 12.36 -10.65 9.14
N SER A 547 13.66 -10.85 9.01
CA SER A 547 14.60 -10.86 10.14
C SER A 547 14.71 -9.51 10.87
N ASP A 548 14.19 -8.42 10.27
CA ASP A 548 14.14 -7.07 10.84
C ASP A 548 12.75 -6.70 11.42
N LEU A 549 11.78 -7.62 11.36
CA LEU A 549 10.52 -7.54 12.12
C LEU A 549 10.78 -7.81 13.60
#